data_AF-A0A353BI67-F1
#
_entry.id   AF-A0A353BI67-F1
#
_cell.length_a   1.000
_cell.length_b   1.000
_cell.length_c   1.000
_cell.angle_alpha   90.00
_cell.angle_beta   90.00
_cell.angle_gamma   90.00
#
_symmetry.space_group_name_H-M   'P 1'
#
loop_
_entity.id
_entity.type
_entity.pdbx_description
1 polymer ?
#
loop_
_entity_poly.entity_id
_entity_poly.type
_entity_poly.pdbx_seq_one_letter_code
_entity_poly.pdbx_strand_id
1 'polypeptide(L)'
;MLSEYNSNNISYVLLVGEANEVAPGVGTVGAASGETSDPIYSLLAGGDNYPDIFIGRFSAGSAARVDVQAAKSVKYERDPQIGGAWYGRASGLASSEGSPADSTRMNWVRDTLLYYEYDRVDKIHQPSATSAQIRDSVNAGRGLINYLGHGSTTSWSNPPFSVTNVNELTNNNLLPIVNSVACVVGDFAGTATCFCEAWQWAGTPEQPRGSVVHYGSSINQSWVPPTISQMEANRLLAQRKRVTAGGFFFNGSIRMMEYYGAGGDGDDMFQTWHIFGDASVPIRSDLPAELSVTHANIVSLGSNVPFAVQVARQSGGQPVAGALVCALSRSDSSVQAAGYTDASGNATLNITNSNPDTIWVTVTGHNLAPYLGHAMAAVPANVSIVPDHIPVNTTTAVTVTVTESEPPYNGIDSIVVTISGLGVNPALVETTDASGSAGFSVHPLYGELLSVTGRRIGEGFDMFRDTIWVTGGANYDLVDLLVGVPEIALYDTVAPNFGGLFEGHLEPPGYTMFITGCGIDTSATTAGEYLPIIATPTSSGSIIGAIAKAGYNVYIKNIICKQVYGTLSGTVTDDATALPLAGVRVVGLAGADTAFDV
;
A
#
# COMPACT_ATOMS: atom_id res chain seq x y z
N MET A 1 7.31 -13.62 -27.66
CA MET A 1 5.95 -13.55 -27.10
C MET A 1 5.13 -14.78 -27.41
N LEU A 2 4.92 -15.17 -28.68
CA LEU A 2 4.15 -16.39 -29.01
C LEU A 2 4.63 -17.67 -28.29
N SER A 3 5.95 -17.89 -28.21
CA SER A 3 6.52 -19.02 -27.47
C SER A 3 6.15 -18.99 -25.97
N GLU A 4 6.18 -17.80 -25.36
CA GLU A 4 5.82 -17.59 -23.95
C GLU A 4 4.32 -17.77 -23.71
N TYR A 5 3.48 -17.28 -24.61
CA TYR A 5 2.03 -17.49 -24.57
C TYR A 5 1.67 -18.97 -24.64
N ASN A 6 2.23 -19.71 -25.61
CA ASN A 6 1.93 -21.14 -25.79
C ASN A 6 2.46 -22.02 -24.65
N SER A 7 3.55 -21.60 -23.98
CA SER A 7 4.23 -22.44 -22.97
C SER A 7 3.87 -22.07 -21.53
N ASN A 8 3.63 -20.79 -21.27
CA ASN A 8 3.53 -20.23 -19.92
C ASN A 8 2.19 -19.53 -19.64
N ASN A 9 1.26 -19.50 -20.62
CA ASN A 9 -0.07 -18.91 -20.47
C ASN A 9 -0.05 -17.48 -19.91
N ILE A 10 0.88 -16.66 -20.41
CA ILE A 10 1.05 -15.27 -19.98
C ILE A 10 -0.22 -14.46 -20.28
N SER A 11 -0.57 -13.52 -19.39
CA SER A 11 -1.73 -12.61 -19.58
C SER A 11 -1.32 -11.15 -19.79
N TYR A 12 -0.14 -10.76 -19.34
CA TYR A 12 0.38 -9.39 -19.39
C TYR A 12 1.82 -9.38 -19.87
N VAL A 13 2.19 -8.36 -20.65
CA VAL A 13 3.57 -8.02 -20.97
C VAL A 13 3.76 -6.52 -20.73
N LEU A 14 4.82 -6.17 -20.01
CA LEU A 14 5.27 -4.80 -19.84
C LEU A 14 6.57 -4.59 -20.63
N LEU A 15 6.53 -3.72 -21.62
CA LEU A 15 7.70 -3.27 -22.36
C LEU A 15 8.37 -2.14 -21.57
N VAL A 16 9.69 -2.24 -21.33
CA VAL A 16 10.43 -1.22 -20.57
C VAL A 16 11.53 -0.64 -21.45
N GLY A 17 11.35 0.60 -21.87
CA GLY A 17 12.26 1.31 -22.76
C GLY A 17 11.52 2.17 -23.79
N GLU A 18 12.24 3.12 -24.38
CA GLU A 18 11.79 3.93 -25.52
C GLU A 18 11.72 3.12 -26.82
N ALA A 19 11.23 3.73 -27.90
CA ALA A 19 11.15 3.11 -29.22
C ALA A 19 12.51 2.64 -29.77
N ASN A 20 13.62 3.29 -29.41
CA ASN A 20 14.97 2.93 -29.85
C ASN A 20 15.63 1.85 -28.97
N GLU A 21 15.09 1.56 -27.78
CA GLU A 21 15.61 0.55 -26.85
C GLU A 21 14.81 -0.75 -26.97
N VAL A 22 13.48 -0.63 -26.98
CA VAL A 22 12.54 -1.73 -27.21
C VAL A 22 11.68 -1.34 -28.41
N ALA A 23 12.09 -1.86 -29.58
CA ALA A 23 11.44 -1.57 -30.85
C ALA A 23 9.93 -1.83 -30.78
N PRO A 24 9.10 -0.83 -31.15
CA PRO A 24 7.66 -1.04 -31.22
C PRO A 24 7.32 -2.01 -32.34
N GLY A 25 6.15 -2.64 -32.23
CA GLY A 25 5.58 -3.37 -33.35
C GLY A 25 5.18 -2.40 -34.48
N VAL A 26 4.81 -2.98 -35.62
CA VAL A 26 4.40 -2.23 -36.81
C VAL A 26 3.00 -2.66 -37.19
N GLY A 27 2.07 -1.72 -37.27
CA GLY A 27 0.68 -2.02 -37.61
C GLY A 27 0.57 -2.60 -39.02
N THR A 28 -0.51 -3.34 -39.27
CA THR A 28 -0.67 -4.23 -40.44
C THR A 28 -1.95 -4.02 -41.22
N VAL A 29 -2.86 -3.18 -40.72
CA VAL A 29 -4.19 -2.98 -41.31
C VAL A 29 -4.55 -1.50 -41.40
N GLY A 30 -5.34 -1.14 -42.40
CA GLY A 30 -5.92 0.21 -42.53
C GLY A 30 -4.90 1.33 -42.36
N ALA A 31 -5.26 2.33 -41.54
CA ALA A 31 -4.39 3.46 -41.23
C ALA A 31 -3.20 3.10 -40.32
N ALA A 32 -3.21 1.93 -39.69
CA ALA A 32 -2.11 1.45 -38.84
C ALA A 32 -0.96 0.83 -39.66
N SER A 33 -1.18 0.49 -40.94
CA SER A 33 -0.19 -0.20 -41.76
C SER A 33 1.13 0.58 -41.87
N GLY A 34 2.21 0.06 -41.28
CA GLY A 34 3.52 0.70 -41.29
C GLY A 34 3.78 1.65 -40.10
N GLU A 35 2.79 1.86 -39.24
CA GLU A 35 2.84 2.79 -38.13
C GLU A 35 3.24 2.10 -36.81
N THR A 36 3.72 2.90 -35.85
CA THR A 36 4.11 2.44 -34.50
C THR A 36 2.93 1.76 -33.78
N SER A 37 3.11 0.50 -33.36
CA SER A 37 2.04 -0.35 -32.85
C SER A 37 2.56 -1.42 -31.86
N ASP A 38 2.61 -1.12 -30.57
CA ASP A 38 2.80 -2.18 -29.55
C ASP A 38 1.60 -3.14 -29.40
N PRO A 39 0.33 -2.71 -29.56
CA PRO A 39 -0.80 -3.63 -29.46
C PRO A 39 -0.72 -4.84 -30.39
N ILE A 40 0.00 -4.76 -31.53
CA ILE A 40 0.18 -5.92 -32.41
C ILE A 40 0.86 -7.11 -31.71
N TYR A 41 1.66 -6.84 -30.67
CA TYR A 41 2.30 -7.89 -29.88
C TYR A 41 1.31 -8.73 -29.05
N SER A 42 0.07 -8.26 -28.92
CA SER A 42 -1.02 -9.02 -28.30
C SER A 42 -1.73 -10.00 -29.24
N LEU A 43 -1.48 -9.92 -30.55
CA LEU A 43 -2.13 -10.76 -31.56
C LEU A 43 -1.32 -12.05 -31.75
N LEU A 44 -1.60 -13.07 -30.95
CA LEU A 44 -0.78 -14.27 -30.81
C LEU A 44 -1.48 -15.54 -31.33
N ALA A 45 -2.80 -15.58 -31.33
CA ALA A 45 -3.62 -16.70 -31.78
C ALA A 45 -4.77 -16.24 -32.70
N GLY A 46 -5.55 -17.18 -33.22
CA GLY A 46 -6.75 -16.90 -34.02
C GLY A 46 -6.51 -16.44 -35.47
N GLY A 47 -5.37 -15.80 -35.76
CA GLY A 47 -5.12 -15.19 -37.07
C GLY A 47 -6.02 -13.98 -37.33
N ASP A 48 -6.41 -13.29 -36.26
CA ASP A 48 -7.31 -12.14 -36.26
C ASP A 48 -6.66 -10.94 -35.53
N ASN A 49 -7.43 -9.85 -35.36
CA ASN A 49 -6.97 -8.62 -34.68
C ASN A 49 -7.39 -8.55 -33.21
N TYR A 50 -7.88 -9.65 -32.61
CA TYR A 50 -8.28 -9.65 -31.21
C TYR A 50 -7.07 -9.90 -30.29
N PRO A 51 -6.86 -9.08 -29.26
CA PRO A 51 -5.75 -9.28 -28.33
C PRO A 51 -5.94 -10.54 -27.48
N ASP A 52 -4.92 -11.39 -27.44
CA ASP A 52 -4.85 -12.57 -26.58
C ASP A 52 -4.26 -12.26 -25.20
N ILE A 53 -3.50 -11.16 -25.10
CA ILE A 53 -2.82 -10.68 -23.90
C ILE A 53 -2.90 -9.15 -23.79
N PHE A 54 -2.60 -8.60 -22.61
CA PHE A 54 -2.52 -7.16 -22.42
C PHE A 54 -1.08 -6.67 -22.51
N ILE A 55 -0.85 -5.60 -23.27
CA ILE A 55 0.49 -5.00 -23.44
C ILE A 55 0.47 -3.58 -22.87
N GLY A 56 1.39 -3.28 -21.96
CA GLY A 56 1.70 -1.92 -21.51
C GLY A 56 3.15 -1.56 -21.81
N ARG A 57 3.47 -0.26 -21.78
CA ARG A 57 4.84 0.24 -21.94
C ARG A 57 5.21 1.25 -20.86
N PHE A 58 6.34 1.01 -20.20
CA PHE A 58 7.12 2.04 -19.53
C PHE A 58 8.10 2.65 -20.52
N SER A 59 7.65 3.69 -21.23
CA SER A 59 8.49 4.42 -22.19
C SER A 59 9.42 5.30 -21.37
N ALA A 60 10.72 5.05 -21.41
CA ALA A 60 11.65 5.66 -20.48
C ALA A 60 13.09 5.68 -21.02
N GLY A 61 13.49 6.79 -21.64
CA GLY A 61 14.86 6.96 -22.15
C GLY A 61 15.94 7.14 -21.06
N SER A 62 15.63 6.79 -19.81
CA SER A 62 16.56 6.78 -18.67
C SER A 62 16.01 5.96 -17.50
N ALA A 63 16.91 5.40 -16.68
CA ALA A 63 16.54 4.66 -15.47
C ALA A 63 15.66 5.50 -14.51
N ALA A 64 15.95 6.80 -14.35
CA ALA A 64 15.14 7.68 -13.50
C ALA A 64 13.68 7.80 -13.97
N ARG A 65 13.41 7.74 -15.27
CA ARG A 65 12.03 7.73 -15.81
C ARG A 65 11.35 6.38 -15.62
N VAL A 66 12.11 5.28 -15.63
CA VAL A 66 11.60 3.96 -15.23
C VAL A 66 11.21 3.99 -13.76
N ASP A 67 12.06 4.52 -12.88
CA ASP A 67 11.81 4.59 -11.43
C ASP A 67 10.53 5.37 -11.11
N VAL A 68 10.25 6.48 -11.80
CA VAL A 68 9.00 7.24 -11.63
C VAL A 68 7.78 6.41 -12.03
N GLN A 69 7.83 5.71 -13.15
CA GLN A 69 6.72 4.88 -13.64
C GLN A 69 6.49 3.65 -12.75
N ALA A 70 7.56 2.99 -12.31
CA ALA A 70 7.49 1.90 -11.35
C ALA A 70 6.92 2.36 -10.01
N ALA A 71 7.36 3.52 -9.49
CA ALA A 71 6.84 4.08 -8.26
C ALA A 71 5.35 4.42 -8.33
N LYS A 72 4.86 4.88 -9.50
CA LYS A 72 3.42 5.10 -9.74
C LYS A 72 2.62 3.82 -9.59
N SER A 73 3.04 2.73 -10.23
CA SER A 73 2.38 1.42 -10.13
C SER A 73 2.40 0.91 -8.69
N VAL A 74 3.60 0.80 -8.12
CA VAL A 74 3.80 0.23 -6.78
C VAL A 74 3.03 1.01 -5.72
N LYS A 75 3.08 2.34 -5.71
CA LYS A 75 2.37 3.15 -4.71
C LYS A 75 0.85 3.07 -4.87
N TYR A 76 0.35 3.12 -6.10
CA TYR A 76 -1.09 3.04 -6.36
C TYR A 76 -1.67 1.68 -5.94
N GLU A 77 -0.91 0.60 -6.14
CA GLU A 77 -1.33 -0.77 -5.83
C GLU A 77 -1.14 -1.13 -4.37
N ARG A 78 0.09 -0.94 -3.85
CA ARG A 78 0.52 -1.37 -2.51
C ARG A 78 0.15 -0.39 -1.41
N ASP A 79 0.23 0.92 -1.69
CA ASP A 79 0.14 1.97 -0.67
C ASP A 79 -1.04 2.93 -0.92
N PRO A 80 -2.28 2.42 -1.13
CA PRO A 80 -3.39 3.29 -1.46
C PRO A 80 -3.77 4.17 -0.26
N GLN A 81 -4.10 5.44 -0.53
CA GLN A 81 -4.62 6.34 0.51
C GLN A 81 -5.94 5.83 1.09
N ILE A 82 -5.91 5.36 2.34
CA ILE A 82 -7.11 5.01 3.11
C ILE A 82 -7.98 6.27 3.29
N GLY A 83 -9.29 6.13 3.03
CA GLY A 83 -10.19 7.29 3.06
C GLY A 83 -10.09 8.23 1.85
N GLY A 84 -9.26 7.91 0.84
CA GLY A 84 -9.04 8.75 -0.33
C GLY A 84 -10.28 8.88 -1.24
N ALA A 85 -11.14 9.86 -0.99
CA ALA A 85 -12.36 10.08 -1.78
C ALA A 85 -12.10 10.34 -3.28
N TRP A 86 -10.86 10.66 -3.67
CA TRP A 86 -10.50 10.91 -5.06
C TRP A 86 -10.62 9.70 -5.98
N TYR A 87 -10.52 8.46 -5.45
CA TYR A 87 -10.73 7.23 -6.23
C TYR A 87 -12.15 7.15 -6.80
N GLY A 88 -13.15 7.56 -6.00
CA GLY A 88 -14.56 7.64 -6.39
C GLY A 88 -14.93 8.87 -7.23
N ARG A 89 -13.95 9.65 -7.69
CA ARG A 89 -14.16 10.86 -8.50
C ARG A 89 -13.55 10.70 -9.89
N ALA A 90 -14.26 11.16 -10.91
CA ALA A 90 -13.78 11.16 -12.29
C ALA A 90 -13.91 12.53 -12.97
N SER A 91 -13.37 12.65 -14.17
CA SER A 91 -13.59 13.80 -15.04
C SER A 91 -13.93 13.37 -16.47
N GLY A 92 -14.95 14.00 -17.04
CA GLY A 92 -15.25 13.97 -18.47
C GLY A 92 -14.85 15.28 -19.13
N LEU A 93 -13.91 15.20 -20.08
CA LEU A 93 -13.40 16.33 -20.86
C LEU A 93 -13.83 16.15 -22.31
N ALA A 94 -14.48 17.16 -22.89
CA ALA A 94 -15.02 16.98 -24.24
C ALA A 94 -15.06 18.25 -25.08
N SER A 95 -14.83 18.06 -26.38
CA SER A 95 -15.10 19.05 -27.42
C SER A 95 -16.61 19.31 -27.55
N SER A 96 -16.95 20.40 -28.24
CA SER A 96 -18.34 20.68 -28.67
C SER A 96 -18.63 20.24 -30.11
N GLU A 97 -17.70 19.51 -30.72
CA GLU A 97 -17.72 19.09 -32.12
C GLU A 97 -18.29 17.67 -32.30
N GLY A 98 -18.53 17.27 -33.55
CA GLY A 98 -19.09 15.96 -33.91
C GLY A 98 -20.63 15.91 -33.93
N SER A 99 -21.17 14.77 -34.39
CA SER A 99 -22.62 14.51 -34.39
C SER A 99 -22.95 13.09 -33.88
N PRO A 100 -23.73 12.94 -32.78
CA PRO A 100 -23.96 13.99 -31.76
C PRO A 100 -22.63 14.59 -31.26
N ALA A 101 -22.66 15.73 -30.59
CA ALA A 101 -21.41 16.35 -30.11
C ALA A 101 -20.67 15.44 -29.11
N ASP A 102 -19.35 15.51 -29.04
CA ASP A 102 -18.54 14.73 -28.09
C ASP A 102 -18.95 15.00 -26.64
N SER A 103 -19.27 16.26 -26.32
CA SER A 103 -19.86 16.64 -25.03
C SER A 103 -21.16 15.90 -24.69
N THR A 104 -21.92 15.44 -25.70
CA THR A 104 -23.09 14.58 -25.50
C THR A 104 -22.67 13.16 -25.19
N ARG A 105 -21.73 12.59 -25.96
CA ARG A 105 -21.18 11.24 -25.69
C ARG A 105 -20.54 11.15 -24.30
N MET A 106 -19.79 12.18 -23.91
CA MET A 106 -19.16 12.27 -22.59
C MET A 106 -20.19 12.38 -21.46
N ASN A 107 -21.38 12.95 -21.71
CA ASN A 107 -22.46 12.89 -20.72
C ASN A 107 -22.94 11.44 -20.50
N TRP A 108 -22.98 10.59 -21.54
CA TRP A 108 -23.36 9.18 -21.38
C TRP A 108 -22.32 8.39 -20.56
N VAL A 109 -21.04 8.64 -20.81
CA VAL A 109 -19.94 8.08 -19.98
C VAL A 109 -20.10 8.54 -18.54
N ARG A 110 -20.31 9.83 -18.32
CA ARG A 110 -20.54 10.42 -17.00
C ARG A 110 -21.73 9.78 -16.28
N ASP A 111 -22.86 9.65 -16.94
CA ASP A 111 -24.08 9.09 -16.34
C ASP A 111 -23.89 7.60 -16.00
N THR A 112 -23.11 6.88 -16.81
CA THR A 112 -22.73 5.48 -16.54
C THR A 112 -21.89 5.37 -15.27
N LEU A 113 -20.89 6.24 -15.09
CA LEU A 113 -20.02 6.23 -13.91
C LEU A 113 -20.78 6.65 -12.64
N LEU A 114 -21.67 7.64 -12.72
CA LEU A 114 -22.50 8.08 -11.61
C LEU A 114 -23.57 7.07 -11.21
N TYR A 115 -24.09 6.29 -12.15
CA TYR A 115 -25.01 5.19 -11.85
C TYR A 115 -24.30 4.01 -11.14
N TYR A 116 -22.98 3.89 -11.34
CA TYR A 116 -22.15 2.84 -10.75
C TYR A 116 -21.81 3.12 -9.28
N GLU A 117 -20.64 3.71 -9.02
CA GLU A 117 -20.15 3.99 -7.66
C GLU A 117 -19.37 5.31 -7.56
N TYR A 118 -19.19 6.04 -8.67
CA TYR A 118 -18.55 7.36 -8.62
C TYR A 118 -19.50 8.38 -7.98
N ASP A 119 -19.02 9.11 -6.98
CA ASP A 119 -19.80 10.15 -6.29
C ASP A 119 -19.85 11.47 -7.07
N ARG A 120 -18.83 11.71 -7.91
CA ARG A 120 -18.67 12.93 -8.69
C ARG A 120 -17.91 12.66 -9.99
N VAL A 121 -18.48 13.18 -11.08
CA VAL A 121 -17.82 13.23 -12.38
C VAL A 121 -17.86 14.66 -12.90
N ASP A 122 -16.69 15.29 -13.02
CA ASP A 122 -16.59 16.64 -13.55
C ASP A 122 -17.06 16.70 -14.99
N LYS A 123 -17.69 17.82 -15.35
CA LYS A 123 -18.13 18.11 -16.70
C LYS A 123 -17.32 19.29 -17.24
N ILE A 124 -16.18 19.00 -17.87
CA ILE A 124 -15.24 20.01 -18.40
C ILE A 124 -15.38 20.02 -19.93
N HIS A 125 -16.46 20.64 -20.41
CA HIS A 125 -16.79 20.63 -21.84
C HIS A 125 -16.60 22.02 -22.47
N GLN A 126 -16.21 22.05 -23.75
CA GLN A 126 -16.32 23.26 -24.55
C GLN A 126 -17.78 23.75 -24.66
N PRO A 127 -17.99 25.07 -24.83
CA PRO A 127 -16.98 26.11 -25.07
C PRO A 127 -16.37 26.71 -23.79
N SER A 128 -16.88 26.38 -22.60
CA SER A 128 -16.44 27.00 -21.33
C SER A 128 -15.19 26.36 -20.71
N ALA A 129 -14.78 25.18 -21.19
CA ALA A 129 -13.66 24.45 -20.63
C ALA A 129 -12.31 25.17 -20.82
N THR A 130 -11.52 25.22 -19.74
CA THR A 130 -10.20 25.86 -19.72
C THR A 130 -9.12 24.91 -19.19
N SER A 131 -7.85 25.18 -19.52
CA SER A 131 -6.71 24.44 -18.96
C SER A 131 -6.62 24.55 -17.43
N ALA A 132 -7.10 25.67 -16.85
CA ALA A 132 -7.19 25.85 -15.41
C ALA A 132 -8.16 24.85 -14.78
N GLN A 133 -9.37 24.70 -15.33
CA GLN A 133 -10.34 23.71 -14.81
C GLN A 133 -9.81 22.28 -14.89
N ILE A 134 -9.05 21.95 -15.95
CA ILE A 134 -8.42 20.63 -16.08
C ILE A 134 -7.35 20.45 -15.01
N ARG A 135 -6.43 21.41 -14.86
CA ARG A 135 -5.36 21.38 -13.85
C ARG A 135 -5.93 21.28 -12.44
N ASP A 136 -6.93 22.09 -12.10
CA ASP A 136 -7.59 22.08 -10.79
C ASP A 136 -8.27 20.73 -10.54
N SER A 137 -8.88 20.14 -11.58
CA SER A 137 -9.50 18.82 -11.47
C SER A 137 -8.47 17.73 -11.14
N VAL A 138 -7.37 17.68 -11.91
CA VAL A 138 -6.31 16.70 -11.75
C VAL A 138 -5.62 16.87 -10.39
N ASN A 139 -5.30 18.12 -10.01
CA ASN A 139 -4.65 18.45 -8.73
C ASN A 139 -5.53 18.10 -7.52
N ALA A 140 -6.85 18.20 -7.66
CA ALA A 140 -7.79 17.77 -6.63
C ALA A 140 -7.99 16.24 -6.56
N GLY A 141 -7.31 15.47 -7.42
CA GLY A 141 -7.33 14.01 -7.46
C GLY A 141 -8.54 13.41 -8.14
N ARG A 142 -8.33 12.53 -9.14
CA ARG A 142 -9.37 11.76 -9.83
C ARG A 142 -8.90 10.34 -10.04
N GLY A 143 -9.79 9.37 -9.87
CA GLY A 143 -9.53 7.96 -10.19
C GLY A 143 -9.51 7.70 -11.70
N LEU A 144 -10.35 8.42 -12.45
CA LEU A 144 -10.51 8.22 -13.89
C LEU A 144 -10.71 9.55 -14.65
N ILE A 145 -10.06 9.68 -15.80
CA ILE A 145 -10.23 10.80 -16.73
C ILE A 145 -10.56 10.23 -18.11
N ASN A 146 -11.70 10.63 -18.67
CA ASN A 146 -12.05 10.35 -20.06
C ASN A 146 -11.99 11.65 -20.86
N TYR A 147 -11.31 11.61 -22.01
CA TYR A 147 -11.18 12.73 -22.94
C TYR A 147 -11.74 12.37 -24.33
N LEU A 148 -12.50 13.28 -24.94
CA LEU A 148 -12.96 13.24 -26.32
C LEU A 148 -12.68 14.58 -27.03
N GLY A 149 -11.79 14.58 -28.01
CA GLY A 149 -11.51 15.77 -28.83
C GLY A 149 -10.26 15.61 -29.70
N HIS A 150 -9.77 16.73 -30.21
CA HIS A 150 -8.54 16.82 -31.00
C HIS A 150 -7.30 16.70 -30.12
N GLY A 151 -6.31 15.99 -30.63
CA GLY A 151 -4.99 15.85 -30.01
C GLY A 151 -3.89 16.34 -30.92
N SER A 152 -2.77 16.70 -30.32
CA SER A 152 -1.48 16.81 -30.97
C SER A 152 -0.48 15.97 -30.20
N THR A 153 0.72 15.80 -30.76
CA THR A 153 1.80 15.05 -30.11
C THR A 153 2.15 15.57 -28.71
N THR A 154 1.74 16.79 -28.35
CA THR A 154 2.06 17.44 -27.08
C THR A 154 0.86 18.05 -26.34
N SER A 155 -0.39 17.78 -26.77
CA SER A 155 -1.56 18.33 -26.09
C SER A 155 -2.90 17.66 -26.42
N TRP A 156 -3.84 17.82 -25.51
CA TRP A 156 -5.27 17.94 -25.84
C TRP A 156 -5.55 19.35 -26.33
N SER A 157 -6.33 19.49 -27.41
CA SER A 157 -6.57 20.79 -28.05
C SER A 157 -7.89 21.42 -27.60
N ASN A 158 -8.95 20.62 -27.47
CA ASN A 158 -10.30 21.11 -27.19
C ASN A 158 -11.07 20.16 -26.26
N PRO A 159 -11.00 20.34 -24.93
CA PRO A 159 -10.40 21.49 -24.24
C PRO A 159 -8.86 21.47 -24.17
N PRO A 160 -8.20 22.66 -24.14
CA PRO A 160 -6.75 22.75 -24.25
C PRO A 160 -6.04 22.33 -22.96
N PHE A 161 -5.08 21.41 -23.08
CA PHE A 161 -4.17 21.00 -22.01
C PHE A 161 -2.88 20.44 -22.63
N SER A 162 -1.74 21.08 -22.39
CA SER A 162 -0.47 20.70 -23.03
C SER A 162 0.52 20.07 -22.06
N VAL A 163 1.63 19.55 -22.58
CA VAL A 163 2.79 19.12 -21.77
C VAL A 163 3.27 20.19 -20.78
N THR A 164 3.15 21.48 -21.12
CA THR A 164 3.46 22.58 -20.19
C THR A 164 2.57 22.52 -18.96
N ASN A 165 1.28 22.25 -19.13
CA ASN A 165 0.36 22.12 -18.02
C ASN A 165 0.57 20.82 -17.21
N VAL A 166 0.95 19.73 -17.88
CA VAL A 166 1.32 18.47 -17.22
C VAL A 166 2.51 18.69 -16.27
N ASN A 167 3.53 19.42 -16.70
CA ASN A 167 4.72 19.73 -15.89
C ASN A 167 4.39 20.57 -14.63
N GLU A 168 3.30 21.33 -14.68
CA GLU A 168 2.78 22.18 -13.59
C GLU A 168 1.81 21.46 -12.64
N LEU A 169 1.44 20.20 -12.90
CA LEU A 169 0.54 19.45 -12.03
C LEU A 169 1.12 19.33 -10.60
N THR A 170 0.27 19.22 -9.59
CA THR A 170 0.67 19.05 -8.18
C THR A 170 -0.09 17.90 -7.51
N ASN A 171 -0.65 16.98 -8.32
CA ASN A 171 -1.43 15.83 -7.89
C ASN A 171 -0.56 14.70 -7.32
N ASN A 172 0.31 15.02 -6.37
CA ASN A 172 1.26 14.10 -5.76
C ASN A 172 0.54 12.86 -5.19
N ASN A 173 0.84 11.67 -5.71
CA ASN A 173 0.20 10.39 -5.37
C ASN A 173 -1.31 10.29 -5.68
N LEU A 174 -1.91 11.29 -6.35
CA LEU A 174 -3.32 11.28 -6.76
C LEU A 174 -3.42 10.97 -8.26
N LEU A 175 -3.15 9.71 -8.60
CA LEU A 175 -2.82 9.29 -9.96
C LEU A 175 -4.04 8.72 -10.70
N PRO A 176 -4.68 9.46 -11.61
CA PRO A 176 -5.77 8.94 -12.45
C PRO A 176 -5.31 7.87 -13.44
N ILE A 177 -6.26 7.04 -13.83
CA ILE A 177 -6.26 6.35 -15.14
C ILE A 177 -6.78 7.33 -16.20
N VAL A 178 -6.13 7.42 -17.35
CA VAL A 178 -6.50 8.38 -18.41
C VAL A 178 -6.82 7.66 -19.72
N ASN A 179 -8.01 7.91 -20.27
CA ASN A 179 -8.46 7.41 -21.57
C ASN A 179 -8.59 8.57 -22.57
N SER A 180 -7.61 8.71 -23.47
CA SER A 180 -7.62 9.75 -24.51
C SER A 180 -8.16 9.22 -25.83
N VAL A 181 -9.35 9.66 -26.22
CA VAL A 181 -9.77 9.64 -27.62
C VAL A 181 -9.30 10.94 -28.25
N ALA A 182 -8.13 10.88 -28.89
CA ALA A 182 -7.43 12.01 -29.47
C ALA A 182 -6.33 11.56 -30.44
N CYS A 183 -6.07 12.36 -31.48
CA CYS A 183 -4.99 12.12 -32.43
C CYS A 183 -3.60 12.23 -31.78
N VAL A 184 -2.70 11.30 -32.12
CA VAL A 184 -1.22 11.35 -31.95
C VAL A 184 -0.68 11.68 -30.55
N VAL A 185 -1.51 11.69 -29.51
CA VAL A 185 -1.09 12.00 -28.13
C VAL A 185 -0.09 10.97 -27.57
N GLY A 186 -0.02 9.79 -28.19
CA GLY A 186 0.89 8.69 -27.87
C GLY A 186 1.90 8.40 -28.98
N ASP A 187 2.28 9.37 -29.81
CA ASP A 187 3.31 9.20 -30.85
C ASP A 187 4.74 9.19 -30.26
N PHE A 188 5.06 8.17 -29.46
CA PHE A 188 6.34 8.06 -28.74
C PHE A 188 7.55 7.77 -29.64
N ALA A 189 7.33 7.31 -30.88
CA ALA A 189 8.41 7.08 -31.84
C ALA A 189 8.63 8.28 -32.78
N GLY A 190 7.61 9.11 -33.02
CA GLY A 190 7.65 10.25 -33.93
C GLY A 190 8.01 11.60 -33.31
N THR A 191 8.07 11.70 -31.97
CA THR A 191 8.49 12.91 -31.26
C THR A 191 9.46 12.61 -30.11
N ALA A 192 10.23 13.61 -29.67
CA ALA A 192 11.17 13.47 -28.55
C ALA A 192 10.48 13.24 -27.19
N THR A 193 9.27 13.79 -27.04
CA THR A 193 8.39 13.57 -25.87
C THR A 193 6.96 13.70 -26.36
N CYS A 194 6.18 12.62 -26.33
CA CYS A 194 4.75 12.70 -26.60
C CYS A 194 3.96 13.11 -25.35
N PHE A 195 2.68 13.44 -25.54
CA PHE A 195 1.81 13.88 -24.45
C PHE A 195 1.64 12.79 -23.39
N CYS A 196 1.41 11.54 -23.78
CA CYS A 196 1.26 10.43 -22.82
C CYS A 196 2.54 10.19 -22.00
N GLU A 197 3.71 10.32 -22.62
CA GLU A 197 5.00 10.23 -21.92
C GLU A 197 5.19 11.33 -20.88
N ALA A 198 4.84 12.58 -21.21
CA ALA A 198 4.91 13.67 -20.24
C ALA A 198 4.07 13.38 -18.98
N TRP A 199 2.90 12.76 -19.14
CA TRP A 199 2.08 12.32 -18.01
C TRP A 199 2.75 11.22 -17.20
N GLN A 200 3.40 10.26 -17.87
CA GLN A 200 4.10 9.15 -17.21
C GLN A 200 5.41 9.57 -16.53
N TRP A 201 6.11 10.59 -17.03
CA TRP A 201 7.36 11.09 -16.45
C TRP A 201 7.19 12.15 -15.36
N ALA A 202 5.96 12.64 -15.14
CA ALA A 202 5.71 13.71 -14.18
C ALA A 202 5.95 13.27 -12.71
N GLY A 203 6.74 14.09 -11.98
CA GLY A 203 7.01 13.92 -10.55
C GLY A 203 8.36 13.26 -10.26
N THR A 204 8.49 12.68 -9.08
CA THR A 204 9.64 11.87 -8.66
C THR A 204 9.14 10.53 -8.11
N PRO A 205 10.00 9.53 -7.87
CA PRO A 205 9.58 8.29 -7.21
C PRO A 205 8.93 8.53 -5.84
N GLU A 206 9.36 9.54 -5.09
CA GLU A 206 8.82 9.92 -3.77
C GLU A 206 7.48 10.66 -3.87
N GLN A 207 7.32 11.50 -4.90
CA GLN A 207 6.11 12.28 -5.15
C GLN A 207 5.71 12.19 -6.64
N PRO A 208 5.20 11.03 -7.08
CA PRO A 208 4.75 10.86 -8.45
C PRO A 208 3.55 11.75 -8.75
N ARG A 209 3.49 12.31 -9.95
CA ARG A 209 2.42 13.19 -10.45
C ARG A 209 1.91 12.70 -11.80
N GLY A 210 0.93 13.38 -12.39
CA GLY A 210 0.36 12.97 -13.67
C GLY A 210 -0.56 11.76 -13.49
N SER A 211 -0.38 10.68 -14.25
CA SER A 211 -1.27 9.50 -14.22
C SER A 211 -0.52 8.23 -13.86
N VAL A 212 -1.24 7.19 -13.43
CA VAL A 212 -0.70 5.83 -13.25
C VAL A 212 -0.70 5.07 -14.58
N VAL A 213 -1.72 5.26 -15.42
CA VAL A 213 -1.81 4.68 -16.77
C VAL A 213 -2.50 5.67 -17.72
N HIS A 214 -2.05 5.75 -18.97
CA HIS A 214 -2.62 6.59 -20.02
C HIS A 214 -2.77 5.81 -21.33
N TYR A 215 -3.99 5.75 -21.88
CA TYR A 215 -4.27 5.15 -23.18
C TYR A 215 -4.32 6.22 -24.28
N GLY A 216 -3.39 6.18 -25.23
CA GLY A 216 -3.24 7.22 -26.28
C GLY A 216 -2.78 6.69 -27.63
N SER A 217 -3.25 7.32 -28.71
CA SER A 217 -2.98 6.88 -30.09
C SER A 217 -1.64 7.39 -30.62
N SER A 218 -0.90 6.55 -31.35
CA SER A 218 0.31 6.93 -32.09
C SER A 218 -0.02 7.65 -33.40
N ILE A 219 -1.23 7.45 -33.96
CA ILE A 219 -1.67 8.06 -35.22
C ILE A 219 -2.89 8.98 -35.01
N ASN A 220 -3.33 9.62 -36.09
CA ASN A 220 -4.62 10.29 -36.13
C ASN A 220 -5.76 9.28 -35.95
N GLN A 221 -6.65 9.54 -35.01
CA GLN A 221 -7.80 8.68 -34.78
C GLN A 221 -8.99 9.09 -35.66
N SER A 222 -9.76 8.10 -36.10
CA SER A 222 -11.10 8.33 -36.64
C SER A 222 -12.03 8.88 -35.55
N TRP A 223 -13.03 9.67 -35.95
CA TRP A 223 -13.83 10.43 -34.97
C TRP A 223 -14.72 9.53 -34.11
N VAL A 224 -15.45 8.60 -34.73
CA VAL A 224 -16.55 7.86 -34.07
C VAL A 224 -16.11 6.53 -33.46
N PRO A 225 -15.31 5.68 -34.13
CA PRO A 225 -14.98 4.36 -33.58
C PRO A 225 -14.38 4.36 -32.16
N PRO A 226 -13.37 5.19 -31.85
CA PRO A 226 -12.78 5.22 -30.51
C PRO A 226 -13.78 5.62 -29.41
N THR A 227 -14.84 6.36 -29.76
CA THR A 227 -15.91 6.73 -28.82
C THR A 227 -16.72 5.51 -28.36
N ILE A 228 -16.85 4.48 -29.20
CA ILE A 228 -17.49 3.20 -28.87
C ILE A 228 -16.60 2.44 -27.87
N SER A 229 -15.30 2.41 -28.12
CA SER A 229 -14.33 1.80 -27.20
C SER A 229 -14.36 2.45 -25.82
N GLN A 230 -14.29 3.79 -25.77
CA GLN A 230 -14.33 4.52 -24.50
C GLN A 230 -15.64 4.28 -23.74
N MET A 231 -16.80 4.31 -24.42
CA MET A 231 -18.09 4.03 -23.77
C MET A 231 -18.14 2.60 -23.21
N GLU A 232 -17.71 1.61 -23.98
CA GLU A 232 -17.73 0.21 -23.54
C GLU A 232 -16.79 -0.04 -22.36
N ALA A 233 -15.58 0.51 -22.39
CA ALA A 233 -14.63 0.38 -21.29
C ALA A 233 -15.26 0.85 -19.96
N ASN A 234 -15.90 2.02 -19.98
CA ASN A 234 -16.60 2.56 -18.82
C ASN A 234 -17.81 1.71 -18.41
N ARG A 235 -18.54 1.12 -19.37
CA ARG A 235 -19.66 0.20 -19.10
C ARG A 235 -19.18 -1.10 -18.44
N LEU A 236 -18.05 -1.67 -18.89
CA LEU A 236 -17.49 -2.90 -18.33
C LEU A 236 -16.94 -2.68 -16.92
N LEU A 237 -16.33 -1.52 -16.66
CA LEU A 237 -15.94 -1.10 -15.31
C LEU A 237 -17.16 -0.95 -14.40
N ALA A 238 -18.21 -0.26 -14.86
CA ALA A 238 -19.47 -0.09 -14.13
C ALA A 238 -20.20 -1.42 -13.82
N GLN A 239 -19.88 -2.48 -14.56
CA GLN A 239 -20.38 -3.84 -14.33
C GLN A 239 -19.41 -4.72 -13.54
N ARG A 240 -18.27 -4.18 -13.08
CA ARG A 240 -17.19 -4.90 -12.38
C ARG A 240 -16.65 -6.09 -13.18
N LYS A 241 -16.74 -6.04 -14.52
CA LYS A 241 -16.31 -7.14 -15.40
C LYS A 241 -14.85 -7.05 -15.80
N ARG A 242 -14.32 -5.83 -15.93
CA ARG A 242 -12.94 -5.55 -16.33
C ARG A 242 -12.41 -4.42 -15.47
N VAL A 243 -11.58 -4.78 -14.49
CA VAL A 243 -11.14 -3.88 -13.42
C VAL A 243 -9.62 -3.71 -13.39
N THR A 244 -8.89 -4.21 -14.38
CA THR A 244 -7.47 -3.88 -14.61
C THR A 244 -7.36 -2.89 -15.76
N ALA A 245 -6.29 -2.09 -15.81
CA ALA A 245 -6.09 -1.10 -16.87
C ALA A 245 -6.13 -1.73 -18.27
N GLY A 246 -5.39 -2.83 -18.49
CA GLY A 246 -5.40 -3.59 -19.74
C GLY A 246 -6.79 -4.14 -20.07
N GLY A 247 -7.46 -4.74 -19.07
CA GLY A 247 -8.82 -5.22 -19.24
C GLY A 247 -9.80 -4.12 -19.64
N PHE A 248 -9.70 -2.95 -19.02
CA PHE A 248 -10.53 -1.77 -19.30
C PHE A 248 -10.33 -1.27 -20.73
N PHE A 249 -9.08 -1.03 -21.14
CA PHE A 249 -8.78 -0.46 -22.46
C PHE A 249 -9.03 -1.46 -23.60
N PHE A 250 -8.43 -2.65 -23.53
CA PHE A 250 -8.47 -3.59 -24.65
C PHE A 250 -9.88 -4.17 -24.85
N ASN A 251 -10.66 -4.44 -23.78
CA ASN A 251 -12.04 -4.92 -23.99
C ASN A 251 -12.95 -3.83 -24.54
N GLY A 252 -12.69 -2.55 -24.25
CA GLY A 252 -13.32 -1.43 -24.95
C GLY A 252 -13.01 -1.48 -26.45
N SER A 253 -11.73 -1.63 -26.80
CA SER A 253 -11.29 -1.72 -28.20
C SER A 253 -11.84 -2.95 -28.91
N ILE A 254 -11.97 -4.10 -28.24
CA ILE A 254 -12.64 -5.30 -28.78
C ILE A 254 -14.06 -4.97 -29.21
N ARG A 255 -14.83 -4.25 -28.38
CA ARG A 255 -16.21 -3.88 -28.74
C ARG A 255 -16.27 -2.94 -29.95
N MET A 256 -15.29 -2.05 -30.08
CA MET A 256 -15.15 -1.21 -31.28
C MET A 256 -14.83 -2.07 -32.51
N MET A 257 -13.88 -3.01 -32.42
CA MET A 257 -13.55 -3.94 -33.52
C MET A 257 -14.76 -4.77 -33.94
N GLU A 258 -15.50 -5.35 -32.99
CA GLU A 258 -16.75 -6.09 -33.26
C GLU A 258 -17.80 -5.23 -33.97
N TYR A 259 -17.92 -3.95 -33.61
CA TYR A 259 -18.93 -3.05 -34.17
C TYR A 259 -18.64 -2.72 -35.64
N TYR A 260 -17.37 -2.52 -36.00
CA TYR A 260 -16.96 -2.17 -37.37
C TYR A 260 -16.60 -3.38 -38.23
N GLY A 261 -16.43 -4.55 -37.63
CA GLY A 261 -16.09 -5.80 -38.31
C GLY A 261 -14.62 -5.90 -38.67
N ALA A 262 -14.19 -7.13 -38.98
CA ALA A 262 -12.80 -7.45 -39.30
C ALA A 262 -12.28 -6.64 -40.51
N GLY A 263 -11.10 -6.07 -40.36
CA GLY A 263 -10.45 -5.19 -41.33
C GLY A 263 -11.05 -3.78 -41.40
N GLY A 264 -12.02 -3.46 -40.53
CA GLY A 264 -12.61 -2.13 -40.44
C GLY A 264 -11.79 -1.15 -39.58
N ASP A 265 -12.31 0.07 -39.46
CA ASP A 265 -11.75 1.21 -38.70
C ASP A 265 -11.64 0.94 -37.17
N GLY A 266 -12.06 -0.24 -36.70
CA GLY A 266 -11.79 -0.66 -35.33
C GLY A 266 -10.41 -1.30 -35.17
N ASP A 267 -9.99 -2.07 -36.17
CA ASP A 267 -8.76 -2.88 -36.09
C ASP A 267 -7.52 -1.99 -36.22
N ASP A 268 -7.55 -0.99 -37.09
CA ASP A 268 -6.45 -0.02 -37.21
C ASP A 268 -6.35 0.86 -35.96
N MET A 269 -7.47 1.37 -35.45
CA MET A 269 -7.51 2.15 -34.22
C MET A 269 -6.96 1.35 -33.03
N PHE A 270 -7.35 0.08 -32.88
CA PHE A 270 -6.82 -0.78 -31.83
C PHE A 270 -5.30 -0.95 -31.96
N GLN A 271 -4.80 -1.28 -33.14
CA GLN A 271 -3.37 -1.51 -33.37
C GLN A 271 -2.52 -0.29 -32.99
N THR A 272 -3.03 0.94 -33.10
CA THR A 272 -2.26 2.16 -32.81
C THR A 272 -2.55 2.82 -31.47
N TRP A 273 -3.40 2.23 -30.63
CA TRP A 273 -3.77 2.81 -29.34
C TRP A 273 -3.04 2.10 -28.19
N HIS A 274 -2.12 2.82 -27.54
CA HIS A 274 -1.11 2.25 -26.66
C HIS A 274 -1.42 2.51 -25.19
N ILE A 275 -1.17 1.52 -24.33
CA ILE A 275 -1.20 1.66 -22.88
C ILE A 275 0.18 2.12 -22.41
N PHE A 276 0.30 3.39 -22.03
CA PHE A 276 1.47 3.92 -21.34
C PHE A 276 1.30 3.73 -19.84
N GLY A 277 2.19 2.94 -19.22
CA GLY A 277 2.07 2.48 -17.85
C GLY A 277 1.88 0.96 -17.75
N ASP A 278 1.58 0.49 -16.54
CA ASP A 278 1.40 -0.94 -16.26
C ASP A 278 -0.05 -1.36 -16.56
N ALA A 279 -0.22 -2.26 -17.52
CA ALA A 279 -1.53 -2.78 -17.93
C ALA A 279 -2.19 -3.69 -16.88
N SER A 280 -1.44 -4.20 -15.90
CA SER A 280 -1.95 -5.09 -14.86
C SER A 280 -2.58 -4.35 -13.68
N VAL A 281 -2.31 -3.04 -13.54
CA VAL A 281 -2.80 -2.21 -12.43
C VAL A 281 -4.32 -2.34 -12.27
N PRO A 282 -4.82 -2.73 -11.08
CA PRO A 282 -6.24 -2.76 -10.78
C PRO A 282 -6.78 -1.33 -10.62
N ILE A 283 -7.78 -0.98 -11.41
CA ILE A 283 -8.49 0.31 -11.30
C ILE A 283 -9.18 0.39 -9.94
N ARG A 284 -8.97 1.49 -9.23
CA ARG A 284 -9.71 1.87 -8.03
C ARG A 284 -10.76 2.91 -8.41
N SER A 285 -12.03 2.56 -8.21
CA SER A 285 -13.20 3.39 -8.52
C SER A 285 -14.02 3.74 -7.28
N ASP A 286 -13.59 3.29 -6.10
CA ASP A 286 -14.16 3.63 -4.80
C ASP A 286 -13.04 3.67 -3.74
N LEU A 287 -13.38 4.12 -2.53
CA LEU A 287 -12.48 4.13 -1.39
C LEU A 287 -11.92 2.72 -1.13
N PRO A 288 -10.58 2.58 -1.03
CA PRO A 288 -9.95 1.31 -0.67
C PRO A 288 -10.43 0.85 0.70
N ALA A 289 -11.10 -0.29 0.75
CA ALA A 289 -11.57 -0.82 2.01
C ALA A 289 -10.51 -1.66 2.70
N GLU A 290 -10.36 -1.43 4.01
CA GLU A 290 -9.44 -2.18 4.85
C GLU A 290 -9.94 -3.60 5.11
N LEU A 291 -8.98 -4.52 5.28
CA LEU A 291 -9.22 -5.95 5.43
C LEU A 291 -8.86 -6.41 6.84
N SER A 292 -9.66 -7.32 7.38
CA SER A 292 -9.29 -8.20 8.48
C SER A 292 -8.95 -9.57 7.89
N VAL A 293 -7.67 -9.93 7.94
CA VAL A 293 -7.17 -11.19 7.41
C VAL A 293 -6.67 -12.06 8.56
N THR A 294 -7.09 -13.32 8.59
CA THR A 294 -6.70 -14.30 9.60
C THR A 294 -6.09 -15.53 8.93
N HIS A 295 -4.90 -15.92 9.37
CA HIS A 295 -4.24 -17.14 8.96
C HIS A 295 -3.33 -17.64 10.10
N ALA A 296 -2.83 -18.87 10.01
CA ALA A 296 -1.87 -19.36 10.98
C ALA A 296 -0.55 -18.58 10.91
N ASN A 297 0.14 -18.44 12.04
CA ASN A 297 1.46 -17.80 12.09
C ASN A 297 2.59 -18.73 11.62
N ILE A 298 2.30 -20.02 11.44
CA ILE A 298 3.26 -21.04 11.04
C ILE A 298 2.70 -21.80 9.82
N VAL A 299 3.55 -22.00 8.83
CA VAL A 299 3.40 -22.96 7.74
C VAL A 299 4.27 -24.17 8.08
N SER A 300 3.64 -25.33 8.27
CA SER A 300 4.33 -26.54 8.73
C SER A 300 5.16 -27.19 7.61
N LEU A 301 6.49 -27.18 7.74
CA LEU A 301 7.40 -27.83 6.78
C LEU A 301 7.13 -29.33 6.66
N GLY A 302 7.12 -29.86 5.44
CA GLY A 302 6.98 -31.29 5.18
C GLY A 302 5.59 -31.87 5.46
N SER A 303 4.62 -31.04 5.85
CA SER A 303 3.23 -31.44 6.02
C SER A 303 2.43 -31.08 4.76
N ASN A 304 1.46 -31.93 4.38
CA ASN A 304 0.47 -31.60 3.34
C ASN A 304 -0.74 -30.86 3.94
N VAL A 305 -0.57 -30.15 5.05
CA VAL A 305 -1.66 -29.42 5.71
C VAL A 305 -1.93 -28.15 4.91
N PRO A 306 -3.14 -27.96 4.38
CA PRO A 306 -3.46 -26.76 3.62
C PRO A 306 -3.45 -25.50 4.51
N PHE A 307 -2.81 -24.44 4.04
CA PHE A 307 -2.73 -23.15 4.74
C PHE A 307 -4.00 -22.34 4.46
N ALA A 308 -4.89 -22.24 5.45
CA ALA A 308 -6.16 -21.55 5.34
C ALA A 308 -6.02 -20.04 5.62
N VAL A 309 -6.66 -19.23 4.79
CA VAL A 309 -6.70 -17.76 4.92
C VAL A 309 -8.14 -17.27 4.93
N GLN A 310 -8.54 -16.75 6.09
CA GLN A 310 -9.67 -15.90 6.43
C GLN A 310 -9.62 -14.48 5.83
N VAL A 311 -10.49 -14.05 4.92
CA VAL A 311 -10.54 -12.64 4.47
C VAL A 311 -11.93 -12.03 4.69
N ALA A 312 -11.99 -10.97 5.50
CA ALA A 312 -13.18 -10.17 5.74
C ALA A 312 -12.87 -8.66 5.62
N ARG A 313 -13.90 -7.84 5.43
CA ARG A 313 -13.80 -6.38 5.60
C ARG A 313 -13.56 -6.08 7.08
N GLN A 314 -12.62 -5.19 7.38
CA GLN A 314 -12.36 -4.77 8.77
C GLN A 314 -13.60 -4.13 9.41
N SER A 315 -14.31 -3.29 8.64
CA SER A 315 -15.60 -2.75 9.03
C SER A 315 -16.72 -3.75 8.73
N GLY A 316 -17.51 -4.11 9.75
CA GLY A 316 -18.70 -4.94 9.60
C GLY A 316 -18.45 -6.44 9.39
N GLY A 317 -17.19 -6.89 9.32
CA GLY A 317 -16.80 -8.31 9.33
C GLY A 317 -17.30 -9.13 8.15
N GLN A 318 -17.74 -8.49 7.07
CA GLN A 318 -18.32 -9.19 5.92
C GLN A 318 -17.24 -9.96 5.15
N PRO A 319 -17.46 -11.24 4.79
CA PRO A 319 -16.49 -12.01 4.02
C PRO A 319 -16.26 -11.36 2.65
N VAL A 320 -15.02 -11.44 2.16
CA VAL A 320 -14.65 -10.88 0.85
C VAL A 320 -14.43 -12.01 -0.14
N ALA A 321 -15.34 -12.14 -1.11
CA ALA A 321 -15.23 -13.11 -2.20
C ALA A 321 -14.36 -12.59 -3.35
N GLY A 322 -13.59 -13.47 -3.98
CA GLY A 322 -12.77 -13.16 -5.14
C GLY A 322 -11.53 -12.31 -4.86
N ALA A 323 -11.11 -12.15 -3.60
CA ALA A 323 -9.82 -11.56 -3.27
C ALA A 323 -8.71 -12.55 -3.61
N LEU A 324 -7.60 -12.05 -4.19
CA LEU A 324 -6.43 -12.87 -4.49
C LEU A 324 -5.55 -12.94 -3.23
N VAL A 325 -5.31 -14.15 -2.74
CA VAL A 325 -4.34 -14.44 -1.68
C VAL A 325 -3.10 -15.05 -2.31
N CYS A 326 -1.94 -14.49 -2.00
CA CYS A 326 -0.65 -14.96 -2.51
C CYS A 326 0.31 -15.23 -1.34
N ALA A 327 0.97 -16.38 -1.37
CA ALA A 327 2.05 -16.77 -0.48
C ALA A 327 3.37 -16.72 -1.25
N LEU A 328 4.28 -15.83 -0.84
CA LEU A 328 5.58 -15.61 -1.46
C LEU A 328 6.70 -15.99 -0.49
N SER A 329 7.65 -16.80 -0.94
CA SER A 329 8.88 -17.10 -0.24
C SER A 329 9.76 -15.85 -0.13
N ARG A 330 10.23 -15.52 1.07
CA ARG A 330 11.16 -14.40 1.26
C ARG A 330 12.55 -14.73 0.75
N SER A 331 12.99 -15.97 0.88
CA SER A 331 14.38 -16.38 0.61
C SER A 331 14.76 -16.27 -0.87
N ASP A 332 13.85 -16.61 -1.77
CA ASP A 332 14.08 -16.65 -3.22
C ASP A 332 13.05 -15.85 -4.04
N SER A 333 12.13 -15.14 -3.37
CA SER A 333 11.05 -14.37 -4.00
C SER A 333 10.11 -15.21 -4.89
N SER A 334 10.08 -16.53 -4.72
CA SER A 334 9.20 -17.40 -5.49
C SER A 334 7.77 -17.38 -4.95
N VAL A 335 6.79 -17.40 -5.86
CA VAL A 335 5.38 -17.61 -5.49
C VAL A 335 5.21 -19.08 -5.15
N GLN A 336 4.89 -19.36 -3.88
CA GLN A 336 4.67 -20.71 -3.38
C GLN A 336 3.26 -21.21 -3.72
N ALA A 337 2.27 -20.35 -3.51
CA ALA A 337 0.88 -20.62 -3.82
C ALA A 337 0.10 -19.32 -3.99
N ALA A 338 -0.92 -19.34 -4.82
CA ALA A 338 -1.90 -18.28 -4.90
C ALA A 338 -3.29 -18.86 -5.15
N GLY A 339 -4.33 -18.17 -4.66
CA GLY A 339 -5.71 -18.62 -4.80
C GLY A 339 -6.70 -17.50 -4.52
N TYR A 340 -7.90 -17.62 -5.08
CA TYR A 340 -8.97 -16.66 -4.83
C TYR A 340 -9.85 -17.12 -3.67
N THR A 341 -10.33 -16.17 -2.88
CA THR A 341 -11.30 -16.46 -1.82
C THR A 341 -12.66 -16.86 -2.40
N ASP A 342 -13.33 -17.80 -1.73
CA ASP A 342 -14.69 -18.21 -2.04
C ASP A 342 -15.74 -17.20 -1.53
N ALA A 343 -17.03 -17.52 -1.68
CA ALA A 343 -18.14 -16.67 -1.22
C ALA A 343 -18.15 -16.42 0.31
N SER A 344 -17.49 -17.29 1.08
CA SER A 344 -17.34 -17.20 2.53
C SER A 344 -16.04 -16.48 2.95
N GLY A 345 -15.28 -15.96 1.99
CA GLY A 345 -14.03 -15.25 2.24
C GLY A 345 -12.84 -16.15 2.54
N ASN A 346 -12.92 -17.45 2.23
CA ASN A 346 -11.86 -18.41 2.52
C ASN A 346 -11.02 -18.70 1.28
N ALA A 347 -9.69 -18.69 1.44
CA ALA A 347 -8.75 -19.27 0.48
C ALA A 347 -7.94 -20.37 1.17
N THR A 348 -7.52 -21.37 0.40
CA THR A 348 -6.68 -22.46 0.90
C THR A 348 -5.47 -22.61 -0.02
N LEU A 349 -4.28 -22.48 0.56
CA LEU A 349 -3.01 -22.48 -0.16
C LEU A 349 -2.21 -23.74 0.18
N ASN A 350 -1.69 -24.41 -0.85
CA ASN A 350 -0.77 -25.54 -0.67
C ASN A 350 0.66 -25.02 -0.77
N ILE A 351 1.25 -24.64 0.36
CA ILE A 351 2.60 -24.09 0.43
C ILE A 351 3.60 -25.24 0.53
N THR A 352 4.56 -25.31 -0.40
CA THR A 352 5.47 -26.45 -0.55
C THR A 352 6.88 -26.19 -0.04
N ASN A 353 7.10 -25.15 0.78
CA ASN A 353 8.42 -24.88 1.35
C ASN A 353 8.95 -26.10 2.10
N SER A 354 10.15 -26.53 1.69
CA SER A 354 10.87 -27.63 2.34
C SER A 354 11.89 -27.15 3.37
N ASN A 355 12.25 -25.87 3.32
CA ASN A 355 13.24 -25.24 4.21
C ASN A 355 12.58 -24.15 5.04
N PRO A 356 13.12 -23.87 6.25
CA PRO A 356 12.70 -22.73 7.04
C PRO A 356 12.76 -21.43 6.25
N ASP A 357 11.70 -20.61 6.35
CA ASP A 357 11.60 -19.32 5.65
C ASP A 357 10.52 -18.42 6.27
N THR A 358 10.49 -17.16 5.86
CA THR A 358 9.31 -16.30 6.00
C THR A 358 8.47 -16.38 4.72
N ILE A 359 7.19 -16.70 4.87
CA ILE A 359 6.21 -16.65 3.79
C ILE A 359 5.44 -15.34 3.92
N TRP A 360 5.63 -14.42 2.98
CA TRP A 360 4.78 -13.24 2.86
C TRP A 360 3.39 -13.66 2.41
N VAL A 361 2.36 -13.20 3.12
CA VAL A 361 0.96 -13.42 2.79
C VAL A 361 0.37 -12.10 2.37
N THR A 362 0.05 -11.97 1.08
CA THR A 362 -0.51 -10.75 0.50
C THR A 362 -1.94 -11.01 0.04
N VAL A 363 -2.87 -10.14 0.42
CA VAL A 363 -4.26 -10.18 -0.10
C VAL A 363 -4.55 -8.92 -0.90
N THR A 364 -4.99 -9.07 -2.14
CA THR A 364 -5.38 -7.96 -3.04
C THR A 364 -6.76 -8.17 -3.66
N GLY A 365 -7.35 -7.10 -4.16
CA GLY A 365 -8.62 -7.15 -4.89
C GLY A 365 -9.14 -5.75 -5.27
N HIS A 366 -10.15 -5.72 -6.14
CA HIS A 366 -10.75 -4.47 -6.62
C HIS A 366 -11.34 -3.65 -5.46
N ASN A 367 -10.97 -2.37 -5.39
CA ASN A 367 -11.32 -1.44 -4.31
C ASN A 367 -10.95 -1.92 -2.89
N LEU A 368 -9.93 -2.79 -2.74
CA LEU A 368 -9.41 -3.21 -1.42
C LEU A 368 -8.08 -2.52 -1.14
N ALA A 369 -7.87 -2.09 0.10
CA ALA A 369 -6.52 -1.85 0.60
C ALA A 369 -5.82 -3.22 0.72
N PRO A 370 -4.59 -3.37 0.19
CA PRO A 370 -3.90 -4.65 0.25
C PRO A 370 -3.57 -4.99 1.71
N TYR A 371 -3.74 -6.26 2.07
CA TYR A 371 -3.19 -6.79 3.31
C TYR A 371 -1.79 -7.31 3.06
N LEU A 372 -0.85 -6.94 3.93
CA LEU A 372 0.53 -7.42 3.94
C LEU A 372 0.80 -8.09 5.29
N GLY A 373 0.83 -9.42 5.30
CA GLY A 373 1.11 -10.24 6.47
C GLY A 373 2.21 -11.25 6.19
N HIS A 374 2.46 -12.13 7.14
CA HIS A 374 3.43 -13.20 6.98
C HIS A 374 3.14 -14.38 7.89
N ALA A 375 3.61 -15.55 7.48
CA ALA A 375 3.68 -16.74 8.30
C ALA A 375 5.08 -17.35 8.21
N MET A 376 5.49 -18.09 9.22
CA MET A 376 6.81 -18.71 9.27
C MET A 376 6.74 -20.14 8.75
N ALA A 377 7.46 -20.43 7.67
CA ALA A 377 7.70 -21.80 7.28
C ALA A 377 8.70 -22.41 8.26
N ALA A 378 8.26 -23.31 9.11
CA ALA A 378 9.10 -23.95 10.13
C ALA A 378 8.62 -25.37 10.42
N VAL A 379 9.51 -26.22 10.94
CA VAL A 379 9.08 -27.47 11.58
C VAL A 379 8.28 -27.04 12.81
N PRO A 380 6.99 -27.40 12.92
CA PRO A 380 6.23 -27.07 14.11
C PRO A 380 6.91 -27.74 15.31
N ALA A 381 7.23 -26.95 16.33
CA ALA A 381 7.89 -27.42 17.54
C ALA A 381 6.89 -27.39 18.70
N ASN A 382 6.92 -28.41 19.54
CA ASN A 382 6.24 -28.40 20.83
C ASN A 382 7.23 -27.86 21.89
N VAL A 383 6.76 -26.90 22.68
CA VAL A 383 7.58 -26.22 23.70
C VAL A 383 6.96 -26.48 25.06
N SER A 384 7.79 -26.89 26.00
CA SER A 384 7.42 -27.08 27.40
C SER A 384 8.37 -26.28 28.28
N ILE A 385 7.84 -25.51 29.21
CA ILE A 385 8.60 -24.73 30.19
C ILE A 385 8.28 -25.26 31.59
N VAL A 386 9.30 -25.67 32.34
CA VAL A 386 9.11 -26.26 33.67
C VAL A 386 10.09 -25.66 34.68
N PRO A 387 9.59 -25.04 35.77
CA PRO A 387 8.21 -24.58 35.97
C PRO A 387 7.88 -23.38 35.07
N ASP A 388 6.62 -23.24 34.68
CA ASP A 388 6.06 -22.10 33.93
C ASP A 388 5.61 -20.94 34.85
N HIS A 389 5.68 -21.14 36.18
CA HIS A 389 5.44 -20.15 37.21
C HIS A 389 6.60 -20.14 38.21
N ILE A 390 7.21 -18.99 38.46
CA ILE A 390 8.34 -18.84 39.38
C ILE A 390 8.09 -17.73 40.42
N PRO A 391 8.63 -17.84 41.65
CA PRO A 391 8.49 -16.81 42.66
C PRO A 391 9.33 -15.57 42.36
N VAL A 392 8.79 -14.38 42.67
CA VAL A 392 9.53 -13.11 42.62
C VAL A 392 10.73 -13.12 43.57
N ASN A 393 11.79 -12.42 43.17
CA ASN A 393 13.01 -12.15 43.95
C ASN A 393 13.69 -13.42 44.50
N THR A 394 13.52 -14.55 43.81
CA THR A 394 14.00 -15.86 44.22
C THR A 394 14.59 -16.59 43.01
N THR A 395 15.84 -17.04 43.12
CA THR A 395 16.49 -17.78 42.05
C THR A 395 15.85 -19.15 41.88
N THR A 396 15.33 -19.44 40.69
CA THR A 396 14.62 -20.67 40.36
C THR A 396 15.25 -21.32 39.12
N ALA A 397 15.49 -22.62 39.18
CA ALA A 397 15.92 -23.39 38.01
C ALA A 397 14.73 -23.58 37.06
N VAL A 398 14.89 -23.24 35.79
CA VAL A 398 13.87 -23.37 34.75
C VAL A 398 14.44 -24.19 33.60
N THR A 399 13.68 -25.15 33.08
CA THR A 399 14.03 -25.91 31.88
C THR A 399 13.04 -25.60 30.77
N VAL A 400 13.57 -25.22 29.61
CA VAL A 400 12.80 -25.07 28.37
C VAL A 400 13.14 -26.27 27.49
N THR A 401 12.14 -27.06 27.13
CA THR A 401 12.28 -28.23 26.27
C THR A 401 11.57 -27.98 24.94
N VAL A 402 12.29 -28.19 23.84
CA VAL A 402 11.83 -27.96 22.47
C VAL A 402 11.90 -29.29 21.72
N THR A 403 10.75 -29.78 21.27
CA THR A 403 10.63 -31.08 20.58
C THR A 403 9.90 -30.92 19.25
N GLU A 404 10.04 -31.91 18.37
CA GLU A 404 9.17 -32.05 17.22
C GLU A 404 7.70 -32.10 17.66
N SER A 405 6.78 -31.53 16.88
CA SER A 405 5.35 -31.48 17.22
C SER A 405 4.60 -32.80 17.03
N GLU A 406 5.20 -33.78 16.35
CA GLU A 406 4.60 -35.08 16.07
C GLU A 406 5.44 -36.23 16.63
N PRO A 407 4.83 -37.40 16.93
CA PRO A 407 5.57 -38.56 17.41
C PRO A 407 6.73 -38.94 16.45
N PRO A 408 7.94 -39.23 16.98
CA PRO A 408 8.21 -39.62 18.37
C PRO A 408 8.58 -38.46 19.32
N TYR A 409 8.38 -37.19 18.94
CA TYR A 409 8.71 -36.00 19.75
C TYR A 409 10.21 -35.88 20.05
N ASN A 410 11.07 -36.05 19.04
CA ASN A 410 12.51 -35.92 19.26
C ASN A 410 12.89 -34.49 19.68
N GLY A 411 13.94 -34.37 20.50
CA GLY A 411 14.50 -33.09 20.90
C GLY A 411 15.10 -32.32 19.72
N ILE A 412 14.87 -31.01 19.68
CA ILE A 412 15.45 -30.13 18.66
C ILE A 412 16.70 -29.45 19.22
N ASP A 413 17.88 -29.88 18.75
CA ASP A 413 19.19 -29.33 19.10
C ASP A 413 19.39 -27.92 18.52
N SER A 414 20.25 -27.12 19.16
CA SER A 414 20.81 -25.88 18.62
C SER A 414 19.78 -24.76 18.43
N ILE A 415 18.79 -24.72 19.32
CA ILE A 415 17.87 -23.61 19.48
C ILE A 415 18.39 -22.71 20.59
N VAL A 416 18.76 -21.48 20.23
CA VAL A 416 19.09 -20.40 21.15
C VAL A 416 17.80 -19.92 21.82
N VAL A 417 17.62 -20.29 23.09
CA VAL A 417 16.50 -19.88 23.92
C VAL A 417 16.91 -18.65 24.72
N THR A 418 16.06 -17.63 24.72
CA THR A 418 16.27 -16.36 25.44
C THR A 418 15.12 -16.15 26.42
N ILE A 419 15.46 -15.87 27.69
CA ILE A 419 14.51 -15.44 28.72
C ILE A 419 14.82 -13.98 29.08
N SER A 420 13.83 -13.09 28.92
CA SER A 420 13.98 -11.66 29.19
C SER A 420 12.77 -11.05 29.87
N GLY A 421 13.00 -9.96 30.60
CA GLY A 421 11.99 -9.16 31.28
C GLY A 421 12.63 -7.92 31.90
N LEU A 422 11.83 -7.07 32.53
CA LEU A 422 12.30 -5.88 33.23
C LEU A 422 13.25 -6.25 34.38
N GLY A 423 12.94 -7.32 35.11
CA GLY A 423 13.70 -7.85 36.23
C GLY A 423 14.72 -8.92 35.86
N VAL A 424 14.82 -9.28 34.57
CA VAL A 424 15.78 -10.23 34.01
C VAL A 424 16.51 -9.53 32.84
N ASN A 425 17.40 -8.62 33.21
CA ASN A 425 18.19 -7.80 32.30
C ASN A 425 19.65 -7.72 32.81
N PRO A 426 20.67 -8.16 32.04
CA PRO A 426 20.59 -8.65 30.65
C PRO A 426 19.79 -9.94 30.51
N ALA A 427 19.23 -10.16 29.32
CA ALA A 427 18.51 -11.38 28.98
C ALA A 427 19.40 -12.61 29.18
N LEU A 428 18.82 -13.70 29.69
CA LEU A 428 19.50 -14.99 29.82
C LEU A 428 19.40 -15.73 28.49
N VAL A 429 20.50 -16.32 28.05
CA VAL A 429 20.59 -17.02 26.77
C VAL A 429 21.25 -18.37 26.97
N GLU A 430 20.57 -19.43 26.53
CA GLU A 430 21.10 -20.80 26.50
C GLU A 430 20.78 -21.47 25.16
N THR A 431 21.44 -22.58 24.85
CA THR A 431 21.18 -23.34 23.62
C THR A 431 20.70 -24.74 23.98
N THR A 432 19.66 -25.23 23.29
CA THR A 432 19.16 -26.59 23.49
C THR A 432 20.21 -27.64 23.12
N ASP A 433 20.31 -28.69 23.91
CA ASP A 433 21.13 -29.86 23.60
C ASP A 433 20.43 -30.86 22.66
N ALA A 434 21.05 -32.01 22.39
CA ALA A 434 20.48 -33.06 21.53
C ALA A 434 19.14 -33.64 22.03
N SER A 435 18.76 -33.41 23.29
CA SER A 435 17.45 -33.77 23.84
C SER A 435 16.42 -32.64 23.71
N GLY A 436 16.81 -31.50 23.14
CA GLY A 436 15.97 -30.32 23.00
C GLY A 436 15.90 -29.48 24.27
N SER A 437 16.79 -29.68 25.24
CA SER A 437 16.69 -29.08 26.57
C SER A 437 17.65 -27.92 26.75
N ALA A 438 17.15 -26.79 27.25
CA ALA A 438 17.93 -25.62 27.68
C ALA A 438 17.61 -25.30 29.16
N GLY A 439 18.63 -25.28 30.01
CA GLY A 439 18.48 -25.08 31.46
C GLY A 439 18.95 -23.70 31.91
N PHE A 440 18.10 -22.98 32.65
CA PHE A 440 18.34 -21.62 33.12
C PHE A 440 18.32 -21.53 34.65
N SER A 441 19.03 -20.55 35.20
CA SER A 441 18.91 -20.10 36.59
C SER A 441 18.32 -18.70 36.59
N VAL A 442 17.01 -18.59 36.78
CA VAL A 442 16.25 -17.34 36.61
C VAL A 442 16.06 -16.66 37.96
N HIS A 443 16.50 -15.41 38.08
CA HIS A 443 16.28 -14.58 39.27
C HIS A 443 15.49 -13.32 38.90
N PRO A 444 14.15 -13.38 38.89
CA PRO A 444 13.34 -12.23 38.48
C PRO A 444 13.14 -11.25 39.64
N LEU A 445 13.49 -9.98 39.46
CA LEU A 445 13.33 -8.98 40.52
C LEU A 445 11.88 -8.56 40.76
N TYR A 446 11.01 -8.66 39.75
CA TYR A 446 9.66 -8.10 39.77
C TYR A 446 8.59 -9.15 39.46
N GLY A 447 7.37 -8.96 39.95
CA GLY A 447 6.20 -9.73 39.53
C GLY A 447 5.76 -9.28 38.14
N GLU A 448 6.19 -10.00 37.12
CA GLU A 448 6.01 -9.69 35.71
C GLU A 448 5.73 -10.95 34.88
N LEU A 449 5.48 -10.77 33.59
CA LEU A 449 5.42 -11.85 32.62
C LEU A 449 6.72 -11.86 31.82
N LEU A 450 7.60 -12.83 32.07
CA LEU A 450 8.84 -12.96 31.33
C LEU A 450 8.56 -13.47 29.92
N SER A 451 9.27 -12.95 28.93
CA SER A 451 9.26 -13.45 27.57
C SER A 451 10.26 -14.59 27.43
N VAL A 452 9.83 -15.70 26.84
CA VAL A 452 10.69 -16.81 26.43
C VAL A 452 10.62 -16.93 24.91
N THR A 453 11.76 -16.80 24.24
CA THR A 453 11.83 -16.98 22.79
C THR A 453 12.86 -18.06 22.45
N GLY A 454 12.64 -18.79 21.36
CA GLY A 454 13.64 -19.76 20.87
C GLY A 454 13.94 -19.52 19.41
N ARG A 455 15.21 -19.53 19.02
CA ARG A 455 15.69 -19.22 17.67
C ARG A 455 16.78 -20.19 17.27
N ARG A 456 16.74 -20.73 16.05
CA ARG A 456 17.83 -21.57 15.55
C ARG A 456 19.08 -20.73 15.26
N ILE A 457 20.27 -21.27 15.52
CA ILE A 457 21.53 -20.59 15.23
C ILE A 457 21.60 -20.19 13.75
N GLY A 458 21.89 -18.91 13.47
CA GLY A 458 22.00 -18.36 12.12
C GLY A 458 20.71 -17.77 11.55
N GLU A 459 19.56 -17.97 12.22
CA GLU A 459 18.28 -17.42 11.78
C GLU A 459 18.04 -16.00 12.32
N GLY A 460 17.27 -15.20 11.59
CA GLY A 460 16.87 -13.85 11.99
C GLY A 460 15.59 -13.79 12.86
N PHE A 461 14.93 -14.93 13.10
CA PHE A 461 13.57 -15.00 13.65
C PHE A 461 13.43 -16.04 14.78
N ASP A 462 12.39 -15.91 15.61
CA ASP A 462 12.11 -16.83 16.72
C ASP A 462 11.19 -17.96 16.26
N MET A 463 11.60 -19.22 16.39
CA MET A 463 10.80 -20.43 16.14
C MET A 463 9.60 -20.57 17.08
N PHE A 464 9.67 -20.01 18.29
CA PHE A 464 8.55 -19.93 19.21
C PHE A 464 8.68 -18.71 20.12
N ARG A 465 7.54 -18.30 20.68
CA ARG A 465 7.45 -17.35 21.78
C ARG A 465 6.46 -17.90 22.80
N ASP A 466 6.85 -17.85 24.06
CA ASP A 466 6.07 -18.29 25.20
C ASP A 466 6.42 -17.41 26.41
N THR A 467 5.87 -17.71 27.58
CA THR A 467 5.98 -16.85 28.75
C THR A 467 6.19 -17.64 30.04
N ILE A 468 6.81 -16.99 31.03
CA ILE A 468 6.89 -17.49 32.41
C ILE A 468 6.23 -16.46 33.32
N TRP A 469 5.30 -16.91 34.14
CA TRP A 469 4.64 -16.05 35.13
C TRP A 469 5.53 -15.89 36.38
N VAL A 470 5.92 -14.66 36.70
CA VAL A 470 6.56 -14.37 37.99
C VAL A 470 5.49 -13.98 39.00
N THR A 471 5.34 -14.78 40.04
CA THR A 471 4.24 -14.70 41.01
C THR A 471 4.73 -14.38 42.42
N GLY A 472 3.82 -14.02 43.31
CA GLY A 472 4.13 -13.72 44.71
C GLY A 472 4.63 -12.30 44.99
N GLY A 473 4.56 -11.40 44.00
CA GLY A 473 4.82 -9.97 44.20
C GLY A 473 3.76 -9.31 45.07
N ALA A 474 4.20 -8.41 45.94
CA ALA A 474 3.31 -7.52 46.68
C ALA A 474 2.66 -6.49 45.73
N ASN A 475 1.47 -6.02 46.08
CA ASN A 475 0.84 -4.89 45.39
C ASN A 475 1.28 -3.57 46.03
N TYR A 476 1.21 -2.49 45.25
CA TYR A 476 1.47 -1.14 45.74
C TYR A 476 0.29 -0.61 46.56
N ASP A 477 0.58 0.22 47.56
CA ASP A 477 -0.46 0.96 48.31
C ASP A 477 -1.02 2.08 47.43
N LEU A 478 -0.12 2.75 46.70
CA LEU A 478 -0.46 3.74 45.68
C LEU A 478 0.51 3.63 44.50
N VAL A 479 -0.01 3.67 43.28
CA VAL A 479 0.79 3.74 42.06
C VAL A 479 0.07 4.59 41.01
N ASP A 480 0.81 5.51 40.38
CA ASP A 480 0.33 6.24 39.22
C ASP A 480 1.50 6.59 38.28
N LEU A 481 1.17 6.72 36.99
CA LEU A 481 2.09 7.21 35.97
C LEU A 481 1.37 8.31 35.19
N LEU A 482 1.65 9.57 35.51
CA LEU A 482 1.10 10.71 34.80
C LEU A 482 1.96 11.03 33.58
N VAL A 483 1.33 11.52 32.53
CA VAL A 483 2.04 11.86 31.29
C VAL A 483 1.41 13.08 30.63
N GLY A 484 2.24 13.90 29.98
CA GLY A 484 1.77 15.00 29.16
C GLY A 484 2.88 15.67 28.35
N VAL A 485 2.51 16.69 27.61
CA VAL A 485 3.43 17.61 26.93
C VAL A 485 3.12 19.01 27.45
N PRO A 486 3.81 19.47 28.52
CA PRO A 486 3.52 20.76 29.14
C PRO A 486 3.61 21.94 28.17
N GLU A 487 4.52 21.86 27.20
CA GLU A 487 4.75 22.89 26.18
C GLU A 487 3.50 23.24 25.37
N ILE A 488 2.65 22.25 25.10
CA ILE A 488 1.43 22.42 24.30
C ILE A 488 0.17 22.09 25.11
N ALA A 489 0.26 22.11 26.44
CA ALA A 489 -0.83 21.82 27.38
C ALA A 489 -1.57 20.51 27.07
N LEU A 490 -0.82 19.48 26.68
CA LEU A 490 -1.34 18.15 26.39
C LEU A 490 -1.25 17.27 27.66
N TYR A 491 -2.34 16.61 28.02
CA TYR A 491 -2.44 15.78 29.23
C TYR A 491 -2.89 14.36 28.85
N ASP A 492 -2.39 13.35 29.58
CA ASP A 492 -2.63 11.91 29.38
C ASP A 492 -2.22 11.35 28.00
N THR A 493 -1.49 12.13 27.21
CA THR A 493 -1.02 11.74 25.88
C THR A 493 0.22 12.55 25.50
N VAL A 494 0.99 12.04 24.53
CA VAL A 494 2.18 12.70 24.00
C VAL A 494 2.09 12.86 22.50
N ALA A 495 2.92 13.74 21.94
CA ALA A 495 2.97 14.02 20.51
C ALA A 495 4.38 13.77 19.97
N PRO A 496 4.52 13.20 18.76
CA PRO A 496 5.82 13.04 18.11
C PRO A 496 6.56 14.37 18.03
N ASN A 497 7.87 14.34 18.24
CA ASN A 497 8.80 15.47 18.21
C ASN A 497 8.65 16.52 19.32
N PHE A 498 7.73 16.31 20.28
CA PHE A 498 7.63 17.16 21.48
C PHE A 498 8.17 16.45 22.72
N GLY A 499 8.78 17.20 23.65
CA GLY A 499 9.27 16.65 24.91
C GLY A 499 8.13 16.19 25.83
N GLY A 500 7.92 14.89 25.94
CA GLY A 500 6.94 14.30 26.85
C GLY A 500 7.49 14.24 28.27
N LEU A 501 6.71 14.70 29.25
CA LEU A 501 6.99 14.57 30.68
C LEU A 501 6.23 13.35 31.21
N PHE A 502 6.95 12.41 31.81
CA PHE A 502 6.44 11.19 32.44
C PHE A 502 6.73 11.26 33.94
N GLU A 503 5.70 11.20 34.77
CA GLU A 503 5.77 11.41 36.22
C GLU A 503 5.27 10.17 36.95
N GLY A 504 6.19 9.41 37.52
CA GLY A 504 5.87 8.26 38.36
C GLY A 504 5.56 8.69 39.79
N HIS A 505 4.55 8.07 40.39
CA HIS A 505 4.21 8.17 41.80
C HIS A 505 4.04 6.77 42.39
N LEU A 506 4.69 6.49 43.52
CA LEU A 506 4.66 5.16 44.13
C LEU A 506 4.75 5.20 45.66
N GLU A 507 3.87 4.46 46.33
CA GLU A 507 3.99 4.06 47.73
C GLU A 507 3.94 2.52 47.85
N PRO A 508 4.93 1.87 48.50
CA PRO A 508 6.08 2.46 49.21
C PRO A 508 7.21 2.97 48.28
N PRO A 509 8.05 3.93 48.75
CA PRO A 509 9.09 4.57 47.95
C PRO A 509 10.15 3.62 47.40
N GLY A 510 10.80 4.05 46.33
CA GLY A 510 11.97 3.42 45.74
C GLY A 510 11.62 2.43 44.64
N TYR A 511 11.78 2.86 43.38
CA TYR A 511 11.39 2.10 42.19
C TYR A 511 12.17 2.54 40.95
N THR A 512 12.05 1.74 39.90
CA THR A 512 12.52 2.04 38.55
C THR A 512 11.32 2.27 37.64
N MET A 513 11.38 3.34 36.85
CA MET A 513 10.40 3.64 35.80
C MET A 513 11.03 3.38 34.43
N PHE A 514 10.33 2.62 33.59
CA PHE A 514 10.72 2.28 32.23
C PHE A 514 9.73 2.88 31.25
N ILE A 515 10.22 3.55 30.20
CA ILE A 515 9.41 4.13 29.13
C ILE A 515 9.93 3.59 27.80
N THR A 516 9.09 2.85 27.08
CA THR A 516 9.46 2.20 25.82
C THR A 516 8.38 2.36 24.76
N GLY A 517 8.78 2.54 23.49
CA GLY A 517 7.86 2.69 22.35
C GLY A 517 7.94 4.06 21.69
N CYS A 518 7.42 4.17 20.46
CA CYS A 518 7.46 5.40 19.66
C CYS A 518 8.86 6.04 19.52
N GLY A 519 9.91 5.22 19.48
CA GLY A 519 11.31 5.67 19.42
C GLY A 519 11.96 6.01 20.77
N ILE A 520 11.24 5.85 21.88
CA ILE A 520 11.75 5.97 23.25
C ILE A 520 12.19 4.59 23.75
N ASP A 521 13.36 4.54 24.39
CA ASP A 521 13.83 3.42 25.21
C ASP A 521 14.69 4.00 26.34
N THR A 522 14.08 4.24 27.50
CA THR A 522 14.76 4.86 28.64
C THR A 522 14.23 4.35 29.97
N SER A 523 15.06 4.48 31.01
CA SER A 523 14.67 4.17 32.37
C SER A 523 15.40 5.04 33.38
N ALA A 524 14.79 5.26 34.54
CA ALA A 524 15.42 5.92 35.68
C ALA A 524 14.96 5.29 36.99
N THR A 525 15.78 5.41 38.04
CA THR A 525 15.51 4.85 39.36
C THR A 525 15.52 5.96 40.41
N THR A 526 14.59 5.89 41.36
CA THR A 526 14.53 6.79 42.52
C THR A 526 14.53 5.98 43.81
N ALA A 527 14.96 6.60 44.91
CA ALA A 527 14.76 6.07 46.27
C ALA A 527 13.51 6.67 46.95
N GLY A 528 12.87 7.67 46.34
CA GLY A 528 11.68 8.35 46.86
C GLY A 528 10.38 7.85 46.23
N GLU A 529 9.30 8.62 46.43
CA GLU A 529 7.94 8.31 45.95
C GLU A 529 7.65 8.92 44.58
N TYR A 530 8.50 9.85 44.10
CA TYR A 530 8.29 10.61 42.87
C TYR A 530 9.52 10.53 41.94
N LEU A 531 9.27 10.37 40.64
CA LEU A 531 10.31 10.34 39.59
C LEU A 531 9.79 10.93 38.27
N PRO A 532 10.34 12.07 37.83
CA PRO A 532 10.09 12.60 36.49
C PRO A 532 11.12 12.11 35.47
N ILE A 533 10.66 11.78 34.26
CA ILE A 533 11.49 11.52 33.07
C ILE A 533 10.99 12.42 31.94
N ILE A 534 11.92 13.06 31.20
CA ILE A 534 11.61 13.75 29.95
C ILE A 534 12.11 12.88 28.80
N ALA A 535 11.21 12.54 27.87
CA ALA A 535 11.55 11.77 26.67
C ALA A 535 10.73 12.25 25.47
N THR A 536 11.38 12.32 24.30
CA THR A 536 10.77 12.80 23.05
C THR A 536 10.46 11.61 22.13
N PRO A 537 9.19 11.27 21.89
CA PRO A 537 8.84 10.26 20.90
C PRO A 537 9.10 10.77 19.48
N THR A 538 9.47 9.88 18.57
CA THR A 538 9.80 10.22 17.17
C THR A 538 8.71 9.79 16.18
N SER A 539 7.70 9.06 16.65
CA SER A 539 6.62 8.51 15.81
C SER A 539 5.31 8.40 16.60
N SER A 540 4.18 8.42 15.90
CA SER A 540 2.87 8.13 16.51
C SER A 540 2.75 6.63 16.79
N GLY A 541 1.96 6.25 17.80
CA GLY A 541 1.75 4.85 18.20
C GLY A 541 1.48 4.70 19.69
N SER A 542 1.88 3.56 20.24
CA SER A 542 1.74 3.24 21.66
C SER A 542 3.10 3.26 22.37
N ILE A 543 3.11 3.85 23.55
CA ILE A 543 4.21 3.84 24.50
C ILE A 543 3.77 3.01 25.72
N ILE A 544 4.65 2.16 26.21
CA ILE A 544 4.47 1.40 27.44
C ILE A 544 5.30 2.08 28.52
N GLY A 545 4.61 2.57 29.55
CA GLY A 545 5.23 3.01 30.78
C GLY A 545 5.08 1.93 31.86
N ALA A 546 6.17 1.58 32.52
CA ALA A 546 6.16 0.59 33.60
C ALA A 546 6.84 1.13 34.86
N ILE A 547 6.23 0.88 36.03
CA ILE A 547 6.82 1.12 37.34
C ILE A 547 7.10 -0.24 37.98
N ALA A 548 8.35 -0.46 38.36
CA ALA A 548 8.79 -1.73 38.93
C ALA A 548 9.62 -1.52 40.21
N LYS A 549 9.38 -2.38 41.20
CA LYS A 549 10.08 -2.39 42.49
C LYS A 549 10.35 -3.83 42.89
N ALA A 550 11.56 -4.10 43.37
CA ALA A 550 11.98 -5.47 43.70
C ALA A 550 11.02 -6.10 44.73
N GLY A 551 10.50 -7.30 44.42
CA GLY A 551 9.52 -8.00 45.23
C GLY A 551 8.05 -7.58 45.06
N TYR A 552 7.75 -6.64 44.15
CA TYR A 552 6.39 -6.16 43.87
C TYR A 552 5.94 -6.51 42.44
N ASN A 553 4.63 -6.54 42.21
CA ASN A 553 4.05 -6.68 40.87
C ASN A 553 4.26 -5.41 40.06
N VAL A 554 4.66 -5.54 38.79
CA VAL A 554 4.88 -4.40 37.89
C VAL A 554 3.54 -3.70 37.59
N TYR A 555 3.53 -2.38 37.68
CA TYR A 555 2.43 -1.56 37.17
C TYR A 555 2.73 -1.13 35.74
N ILE A 556 1.78 -1.33 34.82
CA ILE A 556 1.91 -1.00 33.40
C ILE A 556 0.81 -0.02 33.00
N LYS A 557 1.17 1.05 32.29
CA LYS A 557 0.24 1.99 31.67
C LYS A 557 0.55 2.12 30.18
N ASN A 558 -0.48 1.91 29.36
CA ASN A 558 -0.42 2.18 27.92
C ASN A 558 -0.68 3.68 27.69
N ILE A 559 0.21 4.31 26.95
CA ILE A 559 0.19 5.75 26.66
C ILE A 559 0.10 5.92 25.15
N ILE A 560 -0.78 6.80 24.68
CA ILE A 560 -0.95 7.07 23.26
C ILE A 560 -0.02 8.22 22.86
N CYS A 561 0.82 7.97 21.86
CA CYS A 561 1.51 9.01 21.11
C CYS A 561 0.75 9.28 19.81
N LYS A 562 0.27 10.51 19.60
CA LYS A 562 -0.46 10.85 18.39
C LYS A 562 -0.09 12.22 17.90
N GLN A 563 -0.16 12.40 16.59
CA GLN A 563 -0.12 13.73 16.01
C GLN A 563 -1.32 14.54 16.52
N VAL A 564 -1.05 15.77 16.94
CA VAL A 564 -2.06 16.71 17.43
C VAL A 564 -2.09 17.94 16.54
N TYR A 565 -3.28 18.48 16.34
CA TYR A 565 -3.52 19.65 15.51
C TYR A 565 -4.08 20.76 16.38
N GLY A 566 -3.49 21.96 16.26
CA GLY A 566 -3.96 23.17 16.93
C GLY A 566 -4.45 24.20 15.92
N THR A 567 -5.43 25.01 16.29
CA THR A 567 -5.82 26.19 15.51
C THR A 567 -5.05 27.41 16.01
N LEU A 568 -4.32 28.09 15.13
CA LEU A 568 -3.71 29.38 15.44
C LEU A 568 -4.76 30.48 15.24
N SER A 569 -5.12 31.20 16.30
CA SER A 569 -6.00 32.37 16.22
C SER A 569 -5.36 33.57 16.92
N GLY A 570 -5.40 34.75 16.29
CA GLY A 570 -4.86 35.97 16.87
C GLY A 570 -5.29 37.21 16.07
N THR A 571 -5.02 38.38 16.65
CA THR A 571 -5.20 39.67 15.97
C THR A 571 -3.82 40.23 15.65
N VAL A 572 -3.57 40.59 14.39
CA VAL A 572 -2.34 41.30 14.03
C VAL A 572 -2.57 42.78 14.28
N THR A 573 -1.77 43.39 15.16
CA THR A 573 -1.86 44.81 15.50
C THR A 573 -0.63 45.56 15.02
N ASP A 574 -0.80 46.84 14.72
CA ASP A 574 0.31 47.76 14.47
C ASP A 574 1.05 48.08 15.79
N ASP A 575 2.38 47.97 15.78
CA ASP A 575 3.22 48.07 16.99
C ASP A 575 3.23 49.48 17.61
N ALA A 576 2.99 50.52 16.81
CA ALA A 576 2.98 51.91 17.28
C ALA A 576 1.61 52.32 17.84
N THR A 577 0.52 51.75 17.32
CA THR A 577 -0.85 52.19 17.63
C THR A 577 -1.69 51.15 18.38
N ALA A 578 -1.24 49.91 18.45
CA ALA A 578 -1.96 48.75 19.00
C ALA A 578 -3.34 48.47 18.35
N LEU A 579 -3.62 49.06 17.18
CA LEU A 579 -4.87 48.86 16.45
C LEU A 579 -4.79 47.63 15.52
N PRO A 580 -5.90 46.89 15.32
CA PRO A 580 -5.95 45.76 14.40
C PRO A 580 -5.68 46.17 12.95
N LEU A 581 -4.82 45.41 12.26
CA LEU A 581 -4.52 45.59 10.84
C LEU A 581 -5.46 44.72 9.98
N ALA A 582 -6.07 45.33 8.96
CA ALA A 582 -6.91 44.64 7.99
C ALA A 582 -6.10 44.16 6.77
N GLY A 583 -6.48 43.02 6.18
CA GLY A 583 -5.85 42.48 4.96
C GLY A 583 -4.49 41.82 5.15
N VAL A 584 -4.07 41.57 6.40
CA VAL A 584 -2.81 40.87 6.69
C VAL A 584 -2.95 39.38 6.45
N ARG A 585 -2.01 38.80 5.70
CA ARG A 585 -1.87 37.35 5.51
C ARG A 585 -0.89 36.81 6.53
N VAL A 586 -1.37 35.97 7.45
CA VAL A 586 -0.51 35.17 8.34
C VAL A 586 -0.18 33.87 7.63
N VAL A 587 1.10 33.53 7.56
CA VAL A 587 1.59 32.28 6.95
C VAL A 587 2.43 31.57 8.00
N GLY A 588 2.09 30.32 8.31
CA GLY A 588 2.93 29.45 9.13
C GLY A 588 4.10 28.90 8.31
N LEU A 589 5.29 28.84 8.89
CA LEU A 589 6.45 28.17 8.29
C LEU A 589 6.55 26.78 8.90
N ALA A 590 6.53 25.73 8.08
CA ALA A 590 6.70 24.35 8.55
C ALA A 590 8.12 24.17 9.12
N GLY A 591 8.21 23.79 10.39
CA GLY A 591 9.44 23.41 11.09
C GLY A 591 9.61 21.91 11.21
N ALA A 592 10.59 21.45 12.00
CA ALA A 592 10.81 20.03 12.28
C ALA A 592 9.68 19.39 13.11
N ASP A 593 8.86 20.21 13.76
CA ASP A 593 7.85 19.90 14.77
C ASP A 593 6.43 20.34 14.36
N THR A 594 6.28 20.98 13.19
CA THR A 594 5.02 21.61 12.75
C THR A 594 4.77 21.36 11.26
N ALA A 595 3.60 20.79 10.96
CA ALA A 595 3.08 20.63 9.60
C ALA A 595 1.74 21.38 9.48
N PHE A 596 1.52 22.07 8.35
CA PHE A 596 0.27 22.78 8.07
C PHE A 596 -0.50 22.01 7.00
N ASP A 597 -1.72 21.58 7.32
CA ASP A 597 -2.71 21.26 6.29
C ASP A 597 -3.22 22.60 5.73
N VAL A 598 -2.93 22.87 4.46
CA VAL A 598 -3.39 24.07 3.75
C VAL A 598 -4.64 23.77 2.95
#